data_AF-A0A3A5UPB9-F1
#
_entry.id   AF-A0A3A5UPB9-F1
#
_cell.length_a   1.000
_cell.length_b   1.000
_cell.length_c   1.000
_cell.angle_alpha   90.00
_cell.angle_beta   90.00
_cell.angle_gamma   90.00
#
_symmetry.space_group_name_H-M   'P 1'
#
loop_
_entity.id
_entity.type
_entity.pdbx_description
1 polymer ?
#
loop_
_entity_poly.entity_id
_entity_poly.type
_entity_poly.pdbx_seq_one_letter_code
_entity_poly.pdbx_strand_id
1 'polypeptide(L)'
;MGQGGRVLFVRHPKRGWEIPGGHIMDGETPEQALLRELKEETGCVGKLVAWNKQYYPKGWVGHVIVEDIENLTQWEVDDENVSEVRWWKEIPPLLDWTNEEFQELSEWCVNL
;
A
#
# COMPACT_ATOMS: atom_id res chain seq x y z
N MET A 1 2.94 -14.51 -2.19
CA MET A 1 3.13 -14.35 -0.72
C MET A 1 3.77 -15.61 -0.13
N GLY A 2 5.03 -15.56 0.32
CA GLY A 2 5.72 -16.68 0.96
C GLY A 2 5.79 -16.45 2.48
N GLN A 3 5.27 -17.40 3.26
CA GLN A 3 5.33 -17.47 4.73
C GLN A 3 4.70 -16.32 5.53
N GLY A 4 3.46 -15.94 5.21
CA GLY A 4 2.66 -15.10 6.11
C GLY A 4 2.87 -13.58 5.98
N GLY A 5 3.47 -13.14 4.87
CA GLY A 5 3.53 -11.72 4.50
C GLY A 5 2.12 -11.12 4.47
N ARG A 6 1.95 -9.97 5.12
CA ARG A 6 0.73 -9.18 5.09
C ARG A 6 0.98 -7.95 4.23
N VAL A 7 -0.03 -7.52 3.49
CA VAL A 7 0.02 -6.26 2.72
C VAL A 7 -0.87 -5.24 3.42
N LEU A 8 -0.40 -4.00 3.46
CA LEU A 8 -1.13 -2.90 4.07
C LEU A 8 -2.10 -2.30 3.05
N PHE A 9 -3.36 -2.16 3.45
CA PHE A 9 -4.38 -1.49 2.67
C PHE A 9 -5.06 -0.41 3.49
N VAL A 10 -5.54 0.60 2.78
CA VAL A 10 -6.37 1.67 3.32
C VAL A 10 -7.78 1.59 2.72
N ARG A 11 -8.78 2.00 3.49
CA ARG A 11 -10.18 1.98 3.06
C ARG A 11 -10.68 3.39 2.83
N HIS A 12 -10.87 3.74 1.57
CA HIS A 12 -11.54 4.96 1.20
C HIS A 12 -13.06 4.85 1.44
N PRO A 13 -13.72 5.87 2.05
CA PRO A 13 -15.14 5.80 2.43
C PRO A 13 -16.10 5.45 1.28
N LYS A 14 -15.74 5.83 0.04
CA LYS A 14 -16.55 5.59 -1.16
C LYS A 14 -15.97 4.55 -2.13
N ARG A 15 -14.64 4.40 -2.16
CA ARG A 15 -13.91 3.59 -3.17
C ARG A 15 -13.51 2.22 -2.63
N GLY A 16 -13.73 1.96 -1.34
CA GLY A 16 -13.39 0.68 -0.74
C GLY A 16 -11.90 0.56 -0.47
N TRP A 17 -11.38 -0.66 -0.53
CA TRP A 17 -9.98 -0.95 -0.20
C TRP A 17 -9.06 -0.62 -1.37
N GLU A 18 -7.97 0.08 -1.07
CA GLU A 18 -6.93 0.45 -2.01
C GLU A 18 -5.52 0.39 -1.38
N ILE A 19 -4.51 0.28 -2.23
CA ILE A 19 -3.11 0.37 -1.81
C ILE A 19 -2.86 1.84 -1.44
N PRO A 20 -2.21 2.14 -0.29
CA PRO A 20 -1.92 3.50 0.08
C PRO A 20 -1.06 4.21 -0.97
N GLY A 21 -1.37 5.46 -1.25
CA GLY A 21 -0.65 6.26 -2.23
C GLY A 21 -1.43 7.44 -2.80
N GLY A 22 -0.67 8.40 -3.33
CA GLY A 22 -1.22 9.63 -3.87
C GLY A 22 -0.31 10.26 -4.92
N HIS A 23 -0.48 11.57 -5.11
CA HIS A 23 0.23 12.32 -6.15
C HIS A 23 1.61 12.76 -5.68
N ILE A 24 2.56 12.79 -6.62
CA ILE A 24 3.86 13.43 -6.39
C ILE A 24 3.66 14.95 -6.39
N MET A 25 4.13 15.63 -5.34
CA MET A 25 4.08 17.09 -5.26
C MET A 25 5.30 17.75 -5.92
N ASP A 26 5.19 19.04 -6.22
CA ASP A 26 6.27 19.81 -6.83
C ASP A 26 7.54 19.79 -5.94
N GLY A 27 8.64 19.32 -6.53
CA GLY A 27 9.92 19.20 -5.83
C GLY A 27 10.13 17.91 -5.04
N GLU A 28 9.14 17.01 -5.01
CA GLU A 28 9.29 15.68 -4.40
C GLU A 28 9.84 14.66 -5.40
N THR A 29 10.70 13.76 -4.91
CA THR A 29 11.03 12.52 -5.61
C THR A 29 9.90 11.50 -5.42
N PRO A 30 9.78 10.49 -6.30
CA PRO A 30 8.74 9.47 -6.19
C PRO A 30 8.83 8.67 -4.87
N GLU A 31 10.04 8.45 -4.37
CA GLU A 31 10.26 7.79 -3.07
C GLU A 31 9.81 8.67 -1.91
N GLN A 32 10.07 9.98 -1.96
CA GLN A 32 9.58 10.92 -0.95
C GLN A 32 8.05 10.97 -0.92
N ALA A 33 7.41 11.07 -2.09
CA ALA A 33 5.96 11.03 -2.18
C ALA A 33 5.40 9.72 -1.61
N LEU A 34 5.96 8.58 -2.02
CA LEU A 34 5.51 7.27 -1.53
C LEU A 34 5.65 7.11 0.00
N LEU A 35 6.75 7.55 0.59
CA LEU A 35 6.96 7.47 2.05
C LEU A 35 6.10 8.49 2.81
N ARG A 36 5.82 9.66 2.23
CA ARG A 36 4.90 10.66 2.79
C ARG A 36 3.48 10.12 2.83
N GLU A 37 2.97 9.65 1.70
CA GLU A 37 1.61 9.09 1.58
C GLU A 37 1.41 7.90 2.52
N LEU A 38 2.38 6.98 2.59
CA LEU A 38 2.36 5.88 3.56
C LEU A 38 2.16 6.40 4.98
N LYS A 39 2.89 7.45 5.37
CA LYS A 39 2.80 8.01 6.71
C LYS A 39 1.48 8.74 6.96
N GLU A 40 0.98 9.49 5.98
CA GLU A 40 -0.28 10.24 6.09
C GLU A 40 -1.47 9.28 6.21
N GLU A 41 -1.56 8.31 5.31
CA GLU A 41 -2.72 7.42 5.21
C GLU A 41 -2.68 6.24 6.19
N THR A 42 -1.52 5.92 6.74
CA THR A 42 -1.36 4.73 7.60
C THR A 42 -0.67 5.01 8.93
N GLY A 43 0.00 6.13 9.10
CA GLY A 43 0.88 6.37 10.25
C GLY A 43 2.17 5.54 10.25
N CYS A 44 2.33 4.60 9.32
CA CYS A 44 3.54 3.76 9.24
C CYS A 44 4.73 4.56 8.71
N VAL A 45 5.91 4.16 9.15
CA VAL A 45 7.18 4.53 8.52
C VAL A 45 7.84 3.25 8.04
N GLY A 46 8.46 3.32 6.87
CA GLY A 46 9.12 2.17 6.28
C GLY A 46 10.24 2.56 5.34
N LYS A 47 10.83 1.53 4.74
CA LYS A 47 11.91 1.66 3.78
C LYS A 47 11.50 1.01 2.47
N LEU A 48 11.66 1.77 1.38
CA LEU A 48 11.48 1.25 0.04
C LEU A 48 12.56 0.18 -0.25
N VAL A 49 12.11 -0.97 -0.74
CA VAL A 49 12.94 -2.10 -1.14
C VAL A 49 13.10 -2.16 -2.66
N ALA A 50 11.99 -2.02 -3.38
CA ALA A 50 11.96 -2.15 -4.82
C ALA A 50 10.83 -1.34 -5.45
N TRP A 51 11.03 -0.91 -6.69
CA TRP A 51 9.98 -0.33 -7.52
C TRP A 51 9.45 -1.35 -8.52
N ASN A 52 8.13 -1.45 -8.61
CA ASN A 52 7.43 -2.00 -9.74
C ASN A 52 6.93 -0.84 -10.63
N LYS A 53 7.61 -0.63 -11.76
CA LYS A 53 7.27 0.43 -12.73
C LYS A 53 6.50 -0.07 -13.94
N GLN A 54 6.29 -1.38 -14.05
CA GLN A 54 5.82 -2.02 -15.28
C GLN A 54 4.32 -2.34 -15.22
N TYR A 55 3.78 -2.53 -14.02
CA TYR A 55 2.44 -3.06 -13.84
C TYR A 55 1.35 -1.99 -13.73
N TYR A 56 1.67 -0.77 -13.32
CA TYR A 56 0.67 0.27 -13.11
C TYR A 56 0.67 1.27 -14.27
N PRO A 57 -0.31 1.24 -15.20
CA PRO A 57 -0.28 2.10 -16.40
C PRO A 57 -0.39 3.59 -16.08
N LYS A 58 -0.76 3.95 -14.85
CA LYS A 58 -0.94 5.34 -14.38
C LYS A 58 0.10 5.77 -13.33
N GLY A 59 1.15 4.98 -13.07
CA GLY A 59 2.10 5.29 -12.00
C GLY A 59 3.05 4.15 -11.66
N TRP A 60 3.57 4.14 -10.44
CA TRP A 60 4.53 3.14 -9.96
C TRP A 60 4.10 2.60 -8.60
N VAL A 61 4.37 1.33 -8.34
CA VAL A 61 4.13 0.69 -7.04
C VAL A 61 5.47 0.45 -6.36
N GLY A 62 5.62 0.87 -5.12
CA GLY A 62 6.81 0.57 -4.32
C GLY A 62 6.54 -0.54 -3.32
N HIS A 63 7.45 -1.51 -3.23
CA HIS A 63 7.46 -2.47 -2.13
C HIS A 63 8.18 -1.83 -0.94
N VAL A 64 7.44 -1.56 0.13
CA VAL A 64 7.96 -0.97 1.36
C VAL A 64 7.93 -2.01 2.47
N ILE A 65 9.06 -2.18 3.16
CA ILE A 65 9.07 -2.88 4.45
C ILE A 65 8.85 -1.82 5.51
N VAL A 66 7.78 -1.98 6.29
CA VAL A 66 7.51 -1.15 7.46
C VAL A 66 8.02 -1.85 8.70
N GLU A 67 8.48 -1.06 9.67
CA GLU A 67 8.84 -1.62 10.98
C GLU A 67 7.57 -2.11 11.69
N ASP A 68 7.68 -3.27 12.35
CA ASP A 68 6.53 -3.96 12.94
C ASP A 68 5.87 -3.06 14.00
N ILE A 69 4.63 -2.63 13.74
CA ILE A 69 3.84 -1.92 14.72
C ILE A 69 3.19 -2.99 15.60
N GLU A 70 3.83 -3.30 16.73
CA GLU A 70 3.50 -4.44 17.59
C GLU A 70 1.99 -4.70 17.69
N ASN A 71 1.56 -5.86 17.18
CA ASN A 71 0.22 -6.43 17.31
C ASN A 71 -0.95 -5.63 16.70
N LEU A 72 -0.71 -4.57 15.91
CA LEU A 72 -1.79 -3.91 15.18
C LEU A 72 -2.12 -4.69 13.91
N THR A 73 -3.36 -5.18 13.81
CA THR A 73 -3.90 -5.77 12.58
C THR A 73 -4.76 -4.80 11.79
N GLN A 74 -5.38 -3.84 12.47
CA GLN A 74 -6.19 -2.76 11.90
C GLN A 74 -6.18 -1.54 12.83
N TRP A 75 -6.32 -0.34 12.27
CA TRP A 75 -6.45 0.91 13.03
C TRP A 75 -7.10 2.00 12.17
N GLU A 76 -7.43 3.12 12.80
CA GLU A 76 -7.94 4.33 12.16
C GLU A 76 -6.85 5.40 12.14
N VAL A 77 -6.89 6.27 11.13
CA VAL A 77 -5.99 7.42 11.00
C VAL A 77 -6.82 8.69 10.86
N ASP A 78 -6.23 9.82 11.24
CA ASP A 78 -6.85 11.14 11.09
C ASP A 78 -6.63 11.66 9.67
N ASP A 79 -7.27 11.01 8.70
CA ASP A 79 -7.24 11.36 7.27
C ASP A 79 -8.67 11.35 6.70
N GLU A 80 -9.06 12.41 5.99
CA GLU A 80 -10.42 12.56 5.46
C GLU A 80 -10.77 11.54 4.35
N ASN A 81 -9.75 10.96 3.73
CA ASN A 81 -9.83 9.99 2.65
C ASN A 81 -9.64 8.55 3.13
N VAL A 82 -9.25 8.32 4.39
CA VAL A 82 -9.01 6.97 4.94
C VAL A 82 -9.86 6.71 6.18
N SER A 83 -10.81 5.80 6.04
CA SER A 83 -11.68 5.36 7.14
C SER A 83 -11.10 4.21 7.97
N GLU A 84 -10.18 3.42 7.39
CA GLU A 84 -9.63 2.25 8.06
C GLU A 84 -8.32 1.85 7.39
N VAL A 85 -7.35 1.41 8.19
CA VAL A 85 -6.09 0.82 7.74
C VAL A 85 -6.02 -0.61 8.25
N ARG A 86 -5.63 -1.55 7.39
CA ARG A 86 -5.59 -2.97 7.77
C ARG A 86 -4.48 -3.75 7.07
N TRP A 87 -3.87 -4.65 7.84
CA TRP A 87 -3.01 -5.70 7.32
C TRP A 87 -3.83 -6.88 6.78
N TRP A 88 -3.61 -7.21 5.52
CA TRP A 88 -4.30 -8.28 4.83
C TRP A 88 -3.35 -9.42 4.49
N LYS A 89 -3.73 -10.65 4.88
CA LYS A 89 -3.06 -11.89 4.44
C LYS A 89 -3.53 -12.35 3.06
N GLU A 90 -4.72 -11.90 2.67
CA GLU A 90 -5.44 -12.27 1.45
C GLU A 90 -6.00 -11.00 0.81
N ILE A 91 -6.37 -11.05 -0.46
CA ILE A 91 -6.86 -9.87 -1.19
C ILE A 91 -8.15 -9.36 -0.54
N PRO A 92 -8.26 -8.06 -0.16
CA PRO A 92 -9.53 -7.49 0.25
C PRO A 92 -10.52 -7.43 -0.93
N PRO A 93 -11.82 -7.18 -0.70
CA PRO A 93 -12.75 -6.90 -1.78
C PRO A 93 -12.41 -5.56 -2.45
N LEU A 94 -11.60 -5.62 -3.52
CA LEU A 94 -11.18 -4.47 -4.31
C LEU A 94 -12.30 -4.05 -5.27
N LEU A 95 -12.53 -2.74 -5.39
CA LEU A 95 -13.51 -2.18 -6.32
C LEU A 95 -12.87 -1.78 -7.68
N ASP A 96 -11.61 -1.33 -7.67
CA ASP A 96 -10.93 -0.82 -8.86
C ASP A 96 -9.79 -1.71 -9.39
N TRP A 97 -9.38 -2.74 -8.64
CA TRP A 97 -8.31 -3.66 -9.04
C TRP A 97 -8.87 -5.04 -9.32
N THR A 98 -8.45 -5.65 -10.43
CA THR A 98 -8.79 -7.05 -10.68
C THR A 98 -8.00 -7.97 -9.75
N ASN A 99 -8.58 -9.13 -9.43
CA ASN A 99 -7.88 -10.15 -8.63
C ASN A 99 -6.58 -10.62 -9.31
N GLU A 100 -6.52 -10.57 -10.64
CA GLU A 100 -5.36 -10.98 -11.44
C GLU A 100 -4.20 -9.99 -11.30
N GLU A 101 -4.44 -8.68 -11.46
CA GLU A 101 -3.43 -7.63 -11.25
C GLU A 101 -2.82 -7.69 -9.84
N PHE A 102 -3.64 -8.02 -8.84
CA PHE A 102 -3.16 -8.15 -7.47
C PHE A 102 -2.39 -9.46 -7.22
N GLN A 103 -2.80 -10.57 -7.83
CA GLN A 103 -2.06 -11.83 -7.75
C GLN A 103 -0.66 -11.67 -8.34
N GLU A 104 -0.55 -11.04 -9.51
CA GLU A 104 0.75 -10.76 -10.13
C GLU A 104 1.62 -9.84 -9.27
N LEU A 105 1.05 -8.78 -8.68
CA LEU A 105 1.77 -7.91 -7.74
C LEU A 105 2.24 -8.69 -6.49
N SER A 106 1.39 -9.57 -5.97
CA SER A 106 1.68 -10.41 -4.80
C SER A 106 2.73 -11.49 -5.08
N GLU A 107 2.81 -11.97 -6.32
CA GLU A 107 3.87 -12.86 -6.79
C GLU A 107 5.18 -12.09 -6.96
N TRP A 108 5.13 -10.89 -7.55
CA TRP A 108 6.29 -10.01 -7.67
C TRP A 108 6.90 -9.70 -6.30
N CYS A 109 6.09 -9.27 -5.32
CA CYS A 109 6.56 -8.94 -3.97
C CYS A 109 7.28 -10.10 -3.26
N VAL A 110 7.05 -11.35 -3.69
CA VAL A 110 7.52 -12.57 -3.00
C VAL A 110 8.67 -13.24 -3.68
N ASN A 111 8.90 -12.88 -4.94
CA ASN A 111 10.09 -13.26 -5.68
C ASN A 111 11.19 -12.19 -5.63
N LEU A 112 11.00 -11.13 -4.82
CA LEU A 112 12.04 -10.16 -4.43
C LEU A 112 12.88 -10.69 -3.26
#